data_AF-A0A7S0VWF5-F1
#
_entry.id   AF-A0A7S0VWF5-F1
#
_cell.length_a   1.000
_cell.length_b   1.000
_cell.length_c   1.000
_cell.angle_alpha   90.00
_cell.angle_beta   90.00
_cell.angle_gamma   90.00
#
_symmetry.space_group_name_H-M   'P 1'
#
loop_
_entity.id
_entity.type
_entity.pdbx_description
1 polymer ?
#
loop_
_entity_poly.entity_id
_entity_poly.type
_entity_poly.pdbx_seq_one_letter_code
_entity_poly.pdbx_strand_id
1 'polypeptide(L)'
;IHEAVTTGDFYSYFRLLSSIPKQAPEQTHIHDTMIVPHMRATALSAVLKSFKMLLPIPMLRRSLGFASDADACKYLESNGAIVVDGCSMDVEKSKEMLRASAAVK
;
A
#
# COMPACT_ATOMS: atom_id res chain seq x y z
N ILE A 1 -12.64 -2.17 12.49
CA ILE A 1 -12.12 -1.23 11.47
C ILE A 1 -11.61 0.04 12.14
N HIS A 2 -12.44 0.78 12.89
CA HIS A 2 -12.02 2.01 13.59
C HIS A 2 -10.74 1.84 14.42
N GLU A 3 -10.67 0.80 15.27
CA GLU A 3 -9.48 0.50 16.06
C GLU A 3 -8.21 0.30 15.21
N ALA A 4 -8.31 -0.50 14.14
CA ALA A 4 -7.19 -0.74 13.22
C ALA A 4 -6.69 0.54 12.53
N VAL A 5 -7.60 1.48 12.23
CA VAL A 5 -7.22 2.80 11.70
C VAL A 5 -6.48 3.61 12.77
N THR A 6 -7.01 3.65 14.00
CA THR A 6 -6.41 4.43 15.09
C THR A 6 -5.04 3.91 15.53
N THR A 7 -4.81 2.60 15.45
CA THR A 7 -3.54 1.96 15.84
C THR A 7 -2.55 1.83 14.68
N GLY A 8 -2.94 2.20 13.45
CA GLY A 8 -2.11 2.03 12.27
C GLY A 8 -1.91 0.56 11.85
N ASP A 9 -2.77 -0.35 12.30
CA ASP A 9 -2.75 -1.75 11.88
C ASP A 9 -3.42 -1.92 10.50
N PHE A 10 -2.66 -1.60 9.45
CA PHE A 10 -3.12 -1.68 8.06
C PHE A 10 -3.46 -3.12 7.63
N TYR A 11 -2.76 -4.13 8.17
CA TYR A 11 -3.05 -5.52 7.86
C TYR A 11 -4.44 -5.91 8.36
N SER A 12 -4.75 -5.62 9.63
CA SER A 12 -6.09 -5.84 10.17
C SER A 12 -7.14 -5.00 9.48
N TYR A 13 -6.82 -3.75 9.09
CA TYR A 13 -7.73 -2.91 8.31
C TYR A 13 -8.17 -3.58 7.00
N PHE A 14 -7.21 -3.98 6.14
CA PHE A 14 -7.55 -4.57 4.84
C PHE A 14 -8.20 -5.94 4.98
N ARG A 15 -7.82 -6.73 5.99
CA ARG A 15 -8.47 -8.01 6.31
C ARG A 15 -9.93 -7.83 6.73
N LEU A 16 -10.22 -6.83 7.55
CA LEU A 16 -11.60 -6.54 7.97
C LEU A 16 -12.41 -5.97 6.82
N LEU A 17 -11.82 -5.11 5.99
CA LEU A 17 -12.49 -4.55 4.81
C LEU A 17 -12.93 -5.65 3.84
N SER A 18 -12.08 -6.65 3.58
CA SER A 18 -12.42 -7.75 2.67
C SER A 18 -13.53 -8.67 3.21
N SER A 19 -13.78 -8.65 4.52
CA SER A 19 -14.88 -9.40 5.15
C SER A 19 -16.24 -8.69 5.16
N ILE A 20 -16.30 -7.41 4.76
CA ILE A 20 -17.58 -6.67 4.73
C ILE A 20 -18.47 -7.26 3.63
N PRO A 21 -19.70 -7.68 3.94
CA PRO A 21 -20.66 -8.11 2.91
C PRO A 21 -20.90 -6.98 1.91
N LYS A 22 -20.72 -7.26 0.61
CA LYS A 22 -20.90 -6.28 -0.49
C LYS A 22 -22.37 -5.92 -0.77
N GLN A 23 -23.25 -6.07 0.21
CA GLN A 23 -24.69 -5.91 0.07
C GLN A 23 -25.12 -4.43 0.00
N ALA A 24 -24.23 -3.49 0.35
CA ALA A 24 -24.42 -2.05 0.20
C ALA A 24 -23.44 -1.48 -0.85
N PRO A 25 -23.88 -1.28 -2.11
CA PRO A 25 -23.03 -0.81 -3.20
C PRO A 25 -22.42 0.57 -2.94
N GLU A 26 -23.20 1.48 -2.34
CA GLU A 26 -22.77 2.86 -2.05
C GLU A 26 -21.64 2.89 -1.02
N GLN A 27 -21.76 2.11 0.05
CA GLN A 27 -20.71 2.00 1.06
C GLN A 27 -19.44 1.37 0.48
N THR A 28 -19.60 0.32 -0.32
CA THR A 28 -18.47 -0.32 -1.02
C THR A 28 -17.75 0.68 -1.92
N HIS A 29 -18.50 1.48 -2.67
CA HIS A 29 -17.94 2.50 -3.55
C HIS A 29 -17.16 3.57 -2.79
N ILE A 30 -17.69 4.09 -1.68
CA ILE A 30 -16.98 5.08 -0.84
C ILE A 30 -15.68 4.50 -0.30
N HIS A 31 -15.72 3.26 0.21
CA HIS A 31 -14.53 2.59 0.71
C HIS A 31 -13.46 2.43 -0.38
N ASP A 32 -13.84 1.89 -1.54
CA ASP A 32 -12.91 1.58 -2.62
C ASP A 32 -12.30 2.83 -3.28
N THR A 33 -13.06 3.92 -3.36
CA THR A 33 -12.62 5.13 -4.08
C THR A 33 -11.99 6.18 -3.18
N MET A 34 -12.50 6.38 -1.96
CA MET A 34 -12.06 7.48 -1.11
C MET A 34 -11.11 7.01 0.00
N ILE A 35 -11.38 5.85 0.59
CA ILE A 35 -10.69 5.42 1.82
C ILE A 35 -9.50 4.51 1.50
N VAL A 36 -9.70 3.47 0.70
CA VAL A 36 -8.66 2.48 0.36
C VAL A 36 -7.42 3.11 -0.26
N PRO A 37 -7.51 4.03 -1.24
CA PRO A 37 -6.32 4.64 -1.82
C PRO A 37 -5.50 5.42 -0.80
N HIS A 38 -6.17 6.20 0.06
CA HIS A 38 -5.52 6.96 1.12
C HIS A 38 -4.84 6.05 2.15
N MET A 39 -5.53 4.98 2.58
CA MET A 39 -4.98 4.00 3.53
C MET A 39 -3.76 3.28 2.96
N ARG A 40 -3.78 2.90 1.67
CA ARG A 40 -2.63 2.29 1.00
C ARG A 40 -1.45 3.24 0.89
N ALA A 41 -1.69 4.51 0.56
CA ALA A 41 -0.64 5.51 0.47
C ALA A 41 0.02 5.75 1.85
N THR A 42 -0.79 5.82 2.91
CA THR A 42 -0.30 5.95 4.29
C THR A 42 0.50 4.73 4.72
N ALA A 43 0.01 3.52 4.43
CA ALA A 43 0.73 2.27 4.71
C ALA A 43 2.08 2.21 3.97
N LEU A 44 2.10 2.58 2.68
CA LEU A 44 3.32 2.64 1.88
C LEU A 44 4.31 3.67 2.46
N SER A 45 3.85 4.85 2.87
CA SER A 45 4.69 5.86 3.52
C SER A 45 5.31 5.33 4.82
N ALA A 46 4.53 4.60 5.63
CA ALA A 46 5.00 3.97 6.86
C ALA A 46 6.08 2.90 6.58
N VAL A 47 5.87 2.08 5.54
CA VAL A 47 6.86 1.09 5.08
C VAL A 47 8.16 1.78 4.67
N LEU A 48 8.08 2.80 3.82
CA LEU A 48 9.28 3.53 3.39
C LEU A 48 10.01 4.14 4.60
N LYS A 49 9.31 4.73 5.56
CA LYS A 49 9.96 5.29 6.76
C LYS A 49 10.64 4.24 7.65
N SER A 50 10.06 3.04 7.75
CA SER A 50 10.46 2.03 8.74
C SER A 50 11.56 1.10 8.26
N PHE A 51 11.66 0.87 6.94
CA PHE A 51 12.61 -0.08 6.36
C PHE A 51 13.71 0.61 5.55
N LYS A 52 14.84 -0.08 5.35
CA LYS A 52 16.02 0.40 4.59
C LYS A 52 16.59 -0.64 3.61
N MET A 53 15.90 -1.75 3.38
CA MET A 53 16.41 -2.90 2.63
C MET A 53 15.42 -3.35 1.56
N LEU A 54 15.79 -4.37 0.78
CA LEU A 54 14.88 -5.05 -0.14
C LEU A 54 13.70 -5.67 0.63
N LEU A 55 12.49 -5.29 0.26
CA LEU A 55 11.26 -5.84 0.84
C LEU A 55 10.56 -6.78 -0.16
N PRO A 56 10.31 -8.05 0.21
CA PRO A 56 9.61 -8.97 -0.69
C PRO A 56 8.20 -8.48 -1.04
N ILE A 57 7.85 -8.53 -2.33
CA ILE A 57 6.52 -8.17 -2.83
C ILE A 57 5.41 -8.97 -2.13
N PRO A 58 5.53 -10.29 -1.87
CA PRO A 58 4.48 -11.04 -1.18
C PRO A 58 4.16 -10.51 0.23
N MET A 59 5.14 -9.93 0.93
CA MET A 59 4.93 -9.30 2.22
C MET A 59 4.18 -7.97 2.05
N LEU A 60 4.63 -7.14 1.11
CA LEU A 60 3.99 -5.86 0.79
C LEU A 60 2.55 -6.04 0.30
N ARG A 61 2.30 -7.05 -0.53
CA ARG A 61 0.97 -7.43 -1.00
C ARG A 61 0.02 -7.64 0.17
N ARG A 62 0.43 -8.43 1.17
CA ARG A 62 -0.40 -8.71 2.35
C ARG A 62 -0.61 -7.46 3.20
N SER A 63 0.44 -6.67 3.42
CA SER A 63 0.37 -5.45 4.23
C SER A 63 -0.47 -4.33 3.59
N LEU A 64 -0.48 -4.24 2.26
CA LEU A 64 -1.22 -3.22 1.51
C LEU A 64 -2.61 -3.70 1.02
N GLY A 65 -2.98 -4.94 1.37
CA GLY A 65 -4.29 -5.50 1.04
C GLY A 65 -4.52 -5.71 -0.46
N PHE A 66 -3.53 -6.23 -1.17
CA PHE A 66 -3.65 -6.61 -2.58
C PHE A 66 -3.97 -8.10 -2.75
N ALA A 67 -4.77 -8.42 -3.78
CA ALA A 67 -5.14 -9.79 -4.09
C ALA A 67 -3.98 -10.57 -4.73
N SER A 68 -3.23 -9.93 -5.63
CA SER A 68 -2.11 -10.54 -6.36
C SER A 68 -0.81 -9.75 -6.20
N ASP A 69 0.33 -10.42 -6.38
CA ASP A 69 1.64 -9.77 -6.34
C ASP A 69 1.80 -8.80 -7.51
N ALA A 70 1.20 -9.11 -8.67
CA ALA A 70 1.18 -8.25 -9.85
C ALA A 70 0.47 -6.90 -9.59
N ASP A 71 -0.65 -6.90 -8.87
CA ASP A 71 -1.36 -5.66 -8.52
C ASP A 71 -0.55 -4.82 -7.54
N ALA A 72 0.13 -5.49 -6.59
CA ALA A 72 1.03 -4.82 -5.67
C ALA A 72 2.21 -4.17 -6.41
N CYS A 73 2.86 -4.89 -7.34
CA CYS A 73 3.94 -4.33 -8.16
C CYS A 73 3.48 -3.10 -8.94
N LYS A 74 2.38 -3.19 -9.69
CA LYS A 74 1.84 -2.06 -10.45
C LYS A 74 1.54 -0.86 -9.57
N TYR A 75 0.98 -1.10 -8.38
CA TYR A 75 0.71 -0.03 -7.44
C TYR A 75 2.01 0.63 -6.95
N LEU A 76 3.01 -0.17 -6.56
CA LEU A 76 4.29 0.34 -6.08
C LEU A 76 4.99 1.18 -7.18
N GLU A 77 5.06 0.68 -8.40
CA GLU A 77 5.67 1.37 -9.54
C GLU A 77 4.94 2.67 -9.89
N SER A 78 3.59 2.65 -9.93
CA SER A 78 2.80 3.87 -10.16
C SER A 78 2.94 4.92 -9.06
N ASN A 79 3.37 4.51 -7.87
CA ASN A 79 3.72 5.39 -6.76
C ASN A 79 5.23 5.67 -6.68
N GLY A 80 5.98 5.44 -7.75
CA GLY A 80 7.40 5.80 -7.85
C GLY A 80 8.35 4.91 -7.06
N ALA A 81 7.89 3.77 -6.54
CA ALA A 81 8.75 2.79 -5.92
C ALA A 81 9.47 1.93 -6.96
N ILE A 82 10.69 1.51 -6.64
CA ILE A 82 11.55 0.71 -7.49
C ILE A 82 11.36 -0.76 -7.15
N VAL A 83 10.75 -1.52 -8.05
CA VAL A 83 10.61 -2.97 -7.96
C VAL A 83 11.78 -3.63 -8.70
N VAL A 84 12.47 -4.55 -8.03
CA VAL A 84 13.61 -5.32 -8.54
C VAL A 84 13.13 -6.72 -8.87
N ASP A 85 13.33 -7.11 -10.13
CA ASP A 85 13.02 -8.44 -10.68
C ASP A 85 11.59 -8.92 -10.42
N GLY A 86 10.65 -7.99 -10.20
CA GLY A 86 9.25 -8.29 -9.88
C GLY A 86 9.03 -8.99 -8.52
N CYS A 87 10.09 -9.20 -7.74
CA CYS A 87 10.06 -10.04 -6.53
C CYS A 87 10.26 -9.24 -5.25
N SER A 88 10.94 -8.10 -5.31
CA SER A 88 11.21 -7.23 -4.16
C SER A 88 11.15 -5.75 -4.51
N MET A 89 10.88 -4.89 -3.54
CA MET A 89 11.00 -3.45 -3.64
C MET A 89 12.31 -2.98 -3.02
N ASP A 90 13.10 -2.20 -3.75
CA ASP A 90 14.30 -1.51 -3.25
C ASP A 90 13.89 -0.23 -2.54
N VAL A 91 13.81 -0.29 -1.21
CA VAL A 91 13.29 0.81 -0.39
C VAL A 91 14.14 2.06 -0.48
N GLU A 92 15.46 1.95 -0.51
CA GLU A 92 16.36 3.12 -0.52
C GLU A 92 16.29 3.82 -1.87
N LYS A 93 16.40 3.08 -2.98
CA LYS A 93 16.23 3.67 -4.31
C LYS A 93 14.83 4.26 -4.52
N SER A 94 13.80 3.62 -3.96
CA SER A 94 12.43 4.16 -3.98
C SER A 94 12.35 5.52 -3.27
N LYS A 95 12.98 5.68 -2.10
CA LYS A 95 13.02 6.96 -1.39
C LYS A 95 13.75 8.03 -2.17
N GLU A 96 14.89 7.70 -2.77
CA GLU A 96 15.69 8.62 -3.57
C GLU A 96 14.90 9.11 -4.78
N MET A 97 14.28 8.20 -5.52
CA MET A 97 13.45 8.53 -6.68
C MET A 97 12.26 9.42 -6.30
N LEU A 98 11.60 9.12 -5.19
CA LEU A 98 10.49 9.91 -4.68
C LEU A 98 10.93 11.32 -4.24
N ARG A 99 12.11 11.44 -3.59
CA ARG A 99 12.68 12.75 -3.22
C ARG A 99 13.05 13.57 -4.45
N ALA A 100 13.69 12.95 -5.44
CA ALA A 100 14.05 13.62 -6.69
C ALA A 100 12.79 14.12 -7.43
N SER A 101 11.73 13.30 -7.48
CA SER A 101 10.46 13.67 -8.10
C SER A 101 9.72 14.79 -7.35
N ALA A 102 9.91 14.90 -6.03
CA ALA A 102 9.35 15.98 -5.22
C ALA A 102 10.11 17.31 -5.35
N ALA A 103 11.41 17.26 -5.66
CA ALA A 103 12.25 18.46 -5.82
C ALA A 103 12.06 19.18 -7.17
N VAL A 104 11.37 18.54 -8.12
CA VAL A 104 11.13 19.07 -9.48
C VAL A 104 9.74 19.72 -9.62
N LYS A 105 8.93 19.74 -8.55
CA LYS A 105 7.62 20.40 -8.48
C LYS A 105 7.67 21.68 -7.68
#